data_AF-A0A450ZQI5-F1
#
_entry.id   AF-A0A450ZQI5-F1
#
_cell.length_a   1.000
_cell.length_b   1.000
_cell.length_c   1.000
_cell.angle_alpha   90.00
_cell.angle_beta   90.00
_cell.angle_gamma   90.00
#
_symmetry.space_group_name_H-M   'P 1'
#
loop_
_entity.id
_entity.type
_entity.pdbx_description
1 polymer ?
#
loop_
_entity_poly.entity_id
_entity_poly.type
_entity_poly.pdbx_seq_one_letter_code
_entity_poly.pdbx_strand_id
1 'polypeptide(L)'
;MKHSTLVKVSGKYLLIGLLGLPSIAAGTVHEEALESAVDWLVDQQNSDGSWSGGGDIRTLYTSESVLALSAVGIRDAAFYQGITWLSNHATTNVDFRARRIAALDRHGDSLVDEFSRLQVAQ
;
A
#
# COMPACT_ATOMS: atom_id res chain seq x y z
N MET A 1 -14.86 -5.05 32.27
CA MET A 1 -13.61 -4.57 31.62
C MET A 1 -13.17 -5.55 30.53
N LYS A 2 -14.09 -5.89 29.64
CA LYS A 2 -13.91 -6.66 28.40
C LYS A 2 -14.28 -5.67 27.29
N HIS A 3 -13.47 -5.51 26.23
CA HIS A 3 -13.72 -4.77 24.95
C HIS A 3 -12.52 -3.91 24.48
N SER A 4 -11.30 -4.45 24.37
CA SER A 4 -10.20 -3.67 23.74
C SER A 4 -9.24 -4.47 22.86
N THR A 5 -9.33 -5.80 22.84
CA THR A 5 -8.39 -6.64 22.08
C THR A 5 -8.95 -7.12 20.74
N LEU A 6 -10.28 -7.07 20.53
CA LEU A 6 -10.93 -7.62 19.32
C LEU A 6 -10.88 -6.67 18.11
N VAL A 7 -10.78 -5.35 18.30
CA VAL A 7 -10.76 -4.37 17.19
C VAL A 7 -9.37 -4.25 16.54
N LYS A 8 -8.29 -4.42 17.31
CA LYS A 8 -6.91 -4.29 16.80
C LYS A 8 -6.49 -5.45 15.88
N VAL A 9 -7.19 -6.57 15.95
CA VAL A 9 -6.89 -7.76 15.16
C VAL A 9 -7.55 -7.69 13.77
N SER A 10 -8.62 -6.90 13.61
CA SER A 10 -9.40 -6.79 12.37
C SER A 10 -8.64 -6.09 11.23
N GLY A 11 -7.84 -5.06 11.53
CA GLY A 11 -7.16 -4.26 10.49
C GLY A 11 -6.03 -4.99 9.77
N LYS A 12 -5.36 -5.94 10.44
CA LYS A 12 -4.25 -6.71 9.86
C LYS A 12 -4.72 -7.77 8.86
N TYR A 13 -5.97 -8.24 9.00
CA TYR A 13 -6.58 -9.19 8.06
C TYR A 13 -7.38 -8.49 6.95
N LEU A 14 -7.65 -7.19 7.04
CA LEU A 14 -8.31 -6.45 5.96
C LEU A 14 -7.37 -6.27 4.75
N LEU A 15 -6.08 -6.07 5.00
CA LEU A 15 -5.02 -6.08 3.98
C LEU A 15 -4.76 -7.47 3.36
N ILE A 16 -5.02 -8.57 4.08
CA ILE A 16 -4.90 -9.94 3.55
C ILE A 16 -6.21 -10.39 2.87
N GLY A 17 -7.36 -9.87 3.31
CA GLY A 17 -8.67 -10.17 2.73
C GLY A 17 -8.89 -9.58 1.33
N LEU A 18 -8.22 -8.48 1.00
CA LEU A 18 -8.37 -7.80 -0.30
C LEU A 18 -7.70 -8.51 -1.49
N LEU A 19 -6.95 -9.60 -1.25
CA LEU A 19 -6.23 -10.34 -2.30
C LEU A 19 -6.74 -11.77 -2.53
N GLY A 20 -7.84 -12.22 -1.92
CA GLY A 20 -8.08 -13.67 -1.84
C GLY A 20 -9.50 -14.23 -1.73
N LEU A 21 -10.59 -13.54 -2.11
CA LEU A 21 -11.89 -14.22 -2.21
C LEU A 21 -12.70 -13.81 -3.45
N PRO A 22 -12.96 -14.73 -4.40
CA PRO A 22 -14.07 -14.58 -5.32
C PRO A 22 -15.34 -14.96 -4.54
N SER A 23 -16.07 -13.98 -4.03
CA SER A 23 -17.39 -14.25 -3.42
C SER A 23 -18.49 -13.61 -4.25
N ILE A 24 -19.17 -14.49 -4.98
CA ILE A 24 -20.39 -14.27 -5.74
C ILE A 24 -21.51 -13.98 -4.73
N ALA A 25 -21.77 -12.70 -4.43
CA ALA A 25 -23.06 -12.13 -4.02
C ALA A 25 -22.84 -10.64 -3.67
N ALA A 26 -23.82 -9.79 -4.02
CA ALA A 26 -23.97 -8.39 -3.56
C ALA A 26 -23.14 -7.30 -4.29
N GLY A 27 -23.73 -6.71 -5.34
CA GLY A 27 -23.14 -5.55 -6.03
C GLY A 27 -23.09 -4.26 -5.19
N THR A 28 -24.04 -4.03 -4.28
CA THR A 28 -24.10 -2.79 -3.47
C THR A 28 -23.29 -2.88 -2.17
N VAL A 29 -23.36 -4.03 -1.48
CA VAL A 29 -22.59 -4.26 -0.23
C VAL A 29 -21.09 -4.25 -0.51
N HIS A 30 -20.67 -4.64 -1.74
CA HIS A 30 -19.27 -4.60 -2.12
C HIS A 30 -18.74 -3.18 -2.33
N GLU A 31 -19.58 -2.27 -2.84
CA GLU A 31 -19.21 -0.87 -3.08
C GLU A 31 -19.04 -0.11 -1.75
N GLU A 32 -20.01 -0.21 -0.83
CA GLU A 32 -19.91 0.42 0.51
C GLU A 32 -18.72 -0.11 1.32
N ALA A 33 -18.46 -1.42 1.24
CA ALA A 33 -17.31 -2.04 1.91
C ALA A 33 -15.98 -1.59 1.28
N LEU A 34 -15.95 -1.38 -0.04
CA LEU A 34 -14.78 -0.89 -0.75
C LEU A 34 -14.49 0.56 -0.39
N GLU A 35 -15.50 1.43 -0.42
CA GLU A 35 -15.38 2.83 0.00
C GLU A 35 -14.86 2.93 1.43
N SER A 36 -15.48 2.19 2.36
CA SER A 36 -15.04 2.15 3.76
C SER A 36 -13.58 1.66 3.92
N ALA A 37 -13.15 0.71 3.08
CA ALA A 37 -11.79 0.20 3.10
C ALA A 37 -10.78 1.23 2.54
N VAL A 38 -11.16 1.97 1.49
CA VAL A 38 -10.35 3.06 0.93
C VAL A 38 -10.21 4.18 1.94
N ASP A 39 -11.31 4.63 2.55
CA ASP A 39 -11.30 5.67 3.58
C ASP A 39 -10.40 5.31 4.75
N TRP A 40 -10.55 4.07 5.27
CA TRP A 40 -9.67 3.58 6.33
C TRP A 40 -8.20 3.58 5.88
N LEU A 41 -7.91 3.11 4.67
CA LEU A 41 -6.55 3.05 4.14
C LEU A 41 -5.93 4.46 4.07
N VAL A 42 -6.67 5.44 3.57
CA VAL A 42 -6.24 6.85 3.51
C VAL A 42 -6.01 7.42 4.91
N ASP A 43 -6.91 7.16 5.86
CA ASP A 43 -6.78 7.60 7.26
C ASP A 43 -5.57 7.00 8.00
N GLN A 44 -5.08 5.84 7.56
CA GLN A 44 -3.87 5.23 8.14
C GLN A 44 -2.56 5.77 7.56
N GLN A 45 -2.60 6.64 6.55
CA GLN A 45 -1.40 7.21 5.97
C GLN A 45 -0.69 8.13 6.98
N ASN A 46 0.62 7.98 7.10
CA ASN A 46 1.45 8.89 7.88
C ASN A 46 1.58 10.24 7.15
N SER A 47 1.92 11.30 7.88
CA SER A 47 2.10 12.64 7.30
C SER A 47 3.26 12.77 6.30
N ASP A 48 4.17 11.80 6.25
CA ASP A 48 5.26 11.72 5.26
C ASP A 48 4.83 10.99 3.97
N GLY A 49 3.59 10.50 3.89
CA GLY A 49 3.05 9.74 2.77
C GLY A 49 3.22 8.22 2.88
N SER A 50 3.89 7.71 3.91
CA SER A 50 4.09 6.27 4.11
C SER A 50 2.95 5.58 4.85
N TRP A 51 2.92 4.26 4.79
CA TRP A 51 2.11 3.42 5.68
C TRP A 51 3.02 2.59 6.59
N SER A 52 2.67 2.48 7.88
CA SER A 52 3.37 1.75 8.97
C SER A 52 4.39 2.54 9.80
N GLY A 53 4.62 2.06 11.02
CA GLY A 53 5.30 2.76 12.11
C GLY A 53 6.83 2.77 12.06
N GLY A 54 7.53 1.93 11.28
CA GLY A 54 9.00 2.04 11.20
C GLY A 54 9.75 0.88 10.56
N GLY A 55 11.02 1.14 10.24
CA GLY A 55 11.95 0.18 9.64
C GLY A 55 11.67 -0.12 8.16
N ASP A 56 12.45 -1.05 7.60
CA ASP A 56 12.36 -1.42 6.18
C ASP A 56 10.98 -1.95 5.77
N ILE A 57 10.21 -2.51 6.72
CA ILE A 57 8.86 -3.01 6.45
C ILE A 57 7.90 -1.90 6.01
N ARG A 58 8.23 -0.62 6.28
CA ARG A 58 7.46 0.53 5.81
C ARG A 58 7.41 0.59 4.29
N THR A 59 8.44 0.13 3.58
CA THR A 59 8.42 0.01 2.11
C THR A 59 7.41 -1.03 1.65
N LEU A 60 7.30 -2.16 2.33
CA LEU A 60 6.28 -3.17 2.02
C LEU A 60 4.89 -2.57 2.17
N TYR A 61 4.57 -2.02 3.35
CA TYR A 61 3.22 -1.49 3.61
C TYR A 61 2.85 -0.35 2.66
N THR A 62 3.78 0.58 2.40
CA THR A 62 3.53 1.69 1.46
C THR A 62 3.32 1.18 0.03
N SER A 63 4.10 0.19 -0.42
CA SER A 63 3.93 -0.40 -1.75
C SER A 63 2.57 -1.08 -1.90
N GLU A 64 2.16 -1.87 -0.90
CA GLU A 64 0.86 -2.55 -0.93
C GLU A 64 -0.32 -1.57 -0.90
N SER A 65 -0.24 -0.50 -0.08
CA SER A 65 -1.28 0.53 -0.02
C SER A 65 -1.43 1.26 -1.35
N VAL A 66 -0.32 1.67 -1.97
CA VAL A 66 -0.32 2.33 -3.28
C VAL A 66 -0.90 1.42 -4.37
N LEU A 67 -0.54 0.14 -4.35
CA LEU A 67 -1.07 -0.85 -5.27
C LEU A 67 -2.56 -1.08 -5.08
N ALA A 68 -3.04 -1.15 -3.84
CA ALA A 68 -4.45 -1.28 -3.52
C ALA A 68 -5.26 -0.09 -4.05
N LEU A 69 -4.82 1.14 -3.78
CA LEU A 69 -5.44 2.36 -4.30
C LEU A 69 -5.49 2.37 -5.84
N SER A 70 -4.39 2.03 -6.50
CA SER A 70 -4.35 1.94 -7.96
C SER A 70 -5.28 0.86 -8.52
N ALA A 71 -5.41 -0.29 -7.85
CA ALA A 71 -6.24 -1.40 -8.31
C ALA A 71 -7.73 -1.04 -8.31
N VAL A 72 -8.14 -0.12 -7.43
CA VAL A 72 -9.52 0.36 -7.32
C VAL A 72 -9.74 1.69 -8.06
N GLY A 73 -8.75 2.14 -8.82
CA GLY A 73 -8.83 3.36 -9.65
C GLY A 73 -8.63 4.67 -8.90
N ILE A 74 -8.23 4.63 -7.61
CA ILE A 74 -7.98 5.83 -6.80
C ILE A 74 -6.57 6.36 -7.09
N ARG A 75 -6.50 7.59 -7.62
CA ARG A 75 -5.27 8.31 -7.94
C ARG A 75 -5.33 9.75 -7.43
N ASP A 76 -5.48 9.88 -6.13
CA ASP A 76 -5.62 11.16 -5.42
C ASP A 76 -4.33 11.53 -4.66
N ALA A 77 -4.45 12.50 -3.75
CA ALA A 77 -3.33 12.96 -2.95
C ALA A 77 -2.67 11.83 -2.13
N ALA A 78 -3.44 10.90 -1.57
CA ALA A 78 -2.89 9.82 -0.77
C ALA A 78 -2.03 8.88 -1.62
N PHE A 79 -2.53 8.53 -2.80
CA PHE A 79 -1.81 7.72 -3.78
C PHE A 79 -0.47 8.37 -4.18
N TYR A 80 -0.49 9.65 -4.61
CA TYR A 80 0.73 10.33 -5.06
C TYR A 80 1.74 10.60 -3.93
N GLN A 81 1.27 10.83 -2.70
CA GLN A 81 2.15 10.94 -1.53
C GLN A 81 2.86 9.60 -1.24
N GLY A 82 2.16 8.48 -1.39
CA GLY A 82 2.75 7.14 -1.30
C GLY A 82 3.82 6.89 -2.36
N ILE A 83 3.54 7.24 -3.62
CA ILE A 83 4.51 7.18 -4.72
C ILE A 83 5.74 8.05 -4.41
N THR A 84 5.52 9.29 -3.98
CA THR A 84 6.59 10.22 -3.63
C THR A 84 7.46 9.67 -2.50
N TRP A 85 6.85 9.08 -1.48
CA TRP A 85 7.58 8.46 -0.40
C TRP A 85 8.44 7.29 -0.91
N LEU A 86 7.87 6.39 -1.72
CA LEU A 86 8.57 5.25 -2.30
C LEU A 86 9.78 5.67 -3.13
N SER A 87 9.62 6.65 -4.02
CA SER A 87 10.69 7.16 -4.88
C SER A 87 11.88 7.72 -4.10
N ASN A 88 11.64 8.21 -2.88
CA ASN A 88 12.67 8.81 -2.03
C ASN A 88 13.25 7.85 -0.97
N HIS A 89 12.70 6.64 -0.81
CA HIS A 89 13.09 5.69 0.23
C HIS A 89 13.58 4.36 -0.35
N ALA A 90 14.87 4.35 -0.69
CA ALA A 90 15.59 3.13 -1.05
C ALA A 90 15.66 2.16 0.14
N THR A 91 15.67 0.86 -0.17
CA THR A 91 15.78 -0.23 0.82
C THR A 91 16.87 -1.18 0.37
N THR A 92 17.53 -1.86 1.29
CA THR A 92 18.56 -2.86 0.97
C THR A 92 17.97 -4.21 0.61
N ASN A 93 16.80 -4.54 1.15
CA ASN A 93 16.13 -5.83 0.97
C ASN A 93 15.56 -5.98 -0.46
N VAL A 94 15.98 -7.04 -1.15
CA VAL A 94 15.61 -7.29 -2.56
C VAL A 94 14.09 -7.41 -2.78
N ASP A 95 13.35 -8.04 -1.87
CA ASP A 95 11.87 -8.15 -1.97
C ASP A 95 11.22 -6.77 -1.92
N PHE A 96 11.64 -5.93 -0.97
CA PHE A 96 11.09 -4.59 -0.83
C PHE A 96 11.44 -3.69 -2.02
N ARG A 97 12.62 -3.88 -2.63
CA ARG A 97 12.95 -3.22 -3.89
C ARG A 97 12.01 -3.64 -5.03
N ALA A 98 11.73 -4.94 -5.17
CA ALA A 98 10.83 -5.44 -6.20
C ALA A 98 9.39 -4.92 -6.04
N ARG A 99 8.87 -4.89 -4.81
CA ARG A 99 7.54 -4.31 -4.51
C ARG A 99 7.46 -2.83 -4.83
N ARG A 100 8.50 -2.07 -4.46
CA ARG A 100 8.60 -0.65 -4.83
C ARG A 100 8.55 -0.46 -6.34
N ILE A 101 9.34 -1.24 -7.10
CA ILE A 101 9.34 -1.20 -8.57
C ILE A 101 7.93 -1.47 -9.11
N ALA A 102 7.24 -2.50 -8.64
CA ALA A 102 5.89 -2.82 -9.08
C ALA A 102 4.86 -1.72 -8.79
N ALA A 103 5.01 -1.02 -7.65
CA ALA A 103 4.16 0.11 -7.29
C ALA A 103 4.42 1.34 -8.18
N LEU A 104 5.69 1.65 -8.48
CA LEU A 104 6.08 2.77 -9.34
C LEU A 104 5.74 2.54 -10.82
N ASP A 105 5.89 1.31 -11.32
CA ASP A 105 5.58 0.96 -12.71
C ASP A 105 4.09 1.22 -13.05
N ARG A 106 3.17 0.87 -12.14
CA ARG A 106 1.73 1.14 -12.30
C ARG A 106 1.34 2.63 -12.24
N HIS A 107 2.26 3.48 -11.80
CA HIS A 107 2.13 4.94 -11.83
C HIS A 107 2.64 5.55 -13.14
N GLY A 108 3.57 4.88 -13.83
CA GLY A 108 4.16 5.35 -15.08
C GLY A 108 5.53 6.03 -14.92
N ASP A 109 6.14 5.98 -13.72
CA ASP A 109 7.49 6.49 -13.51
C ASP A 109 8.55 5.45 -13.88
N SER A 110 9.49 5.89 -14.72
CA SER A 110 10.42 5.06 -15.47
C SER A 110 11.24 4.10 -14.61
N LEU A 111 11.09 2.80 -14.88
CA LEU A 111 11.93 1.70 -14.37
C LEU A 111 13.44 2.03 -14.41
N VAL A 112 13.86 2.89 -15.34
CA VAL A 112 15.24 3.31 -15.59
C VAL A 112 15.89 3.98 -14.37
N ASP A 113 15.18 4.84 -13.64
CA ASP A 113 15.75 5.54 -12.48
C ASP A 113 16.02 4.56 -11.33
N GLU A 114 15.15 3.56 -11.19
CA GLU A 114 15.24 2.57 -10.13
C GLU A 114 16.31 1.51 -10.42
N PHE A 115 16.44 1.08 -11.68
CA PHE A 115 17.54 0.22 -12.12
C PHE A 115 18.91 0.91 -11.94
N SER A 116 19.00 2.21 -12.19
CA SER A 116 20.23 2.98 -11.97
C SER A 116 20.64 2.95 -10.49
N ARG A 117 19.68 3.05 -9.55
CA ARG A 117 19.94 2.95 -8.11
C ARG A 117 20.34 1.54 -7.65
N LEU A 118 19.89 0.49 -8.34
CA LEU A 118 20.29 -0.89 -8.05
C LEU A 118 21.75 -1.16 -8.38
N GLN A 119 22.27 -0.58 -9.47
CA GLN A 119 23.65 -0.79 -9.91
C GLN A 119 24.68 -0.15 -8.98
N VAL A 120 24.32 0.94 -8.30
CA VAL A 120 25.23 1.68 -7.41
C VAL A 120 25.35 1.02 -6.02
N ALA A 121 24.47 0.07 -5.68
CA ALA A 121 24.44 -0.59 -4.37
C ALA A 121 25.27 -1.89 -4.28
N GLN A 122 26.23 -2.10 -5.20
CA GLN A 122 27.17 -3.24 -5.20
C GLN A 122 28.57 -2.85 -4.74
#